data_AF-A0A2I2G1N7-F1
#
_entry.id   AF-A0A2I2G1N7-F1
#
_cell.length_a   1.000
_cell.length_b   1.000
_cell.length_c   1.000
_cell.angle_alpha   90.00
_cell.angle_beta   90.00
_cell.angle_gamma   90.00
#
_symmetry.space_group_name_H-M   'P 1'
#
loop_
_entity.id
_entity.type
_entity.pdbx_description
1 polymer ?
#
loop_
_entity_poly.entity_id
_entity_poly.type
_entity_poly.pdbx_seq_one_letter_code
_entity_poly.pdbx_strand_id
1 'polypeptide(L)'
;MDRPPLSPPSEPTPSPTTKPVPMDSTIRTTPIHPLLPDIRIPGEPLPLYRYHPVTCAPIDPEEHRAQLDELRREFPTPEAALKAQEEAAREVKQKMEEAERKREDVQKAMDKKVKERNTELKVLSKYQAVKT
;
A
#
# COMPACT_ATOMS: atom_id res chain seq x y z
N MET A 1 36.62 14.35 -16.78
CA MET A 1 36.49 12.92 -17.14
C MET A 1 35.12 12.47 -16.67
N ASP A 2 34.09 12.86 -17.42
CA ASP A 2 32.70 12.59 -17.11
C ASP A 2 32.34 11.19 -17.60
N ARG A 3 32.36 10.21 -16.71
CA ARG A 3 31.88 8.86 -17.01
C ARG A 3 30.40 8.80 -16.59
N PRO A 4 29.45 8.56 -17.53
CA PRO A 4 28.06 8.38 -17.15
C PRO A 4 27.91 7.13 -16.28
N PRO A 5 26.90 7.10 -15.38
CA PRO A 5 26.66 5.95 -14.52
C PRO A 5 26.39 4.70 -15.36
N LEU A 6 26.91 3.56 -14.90
CA LEU A 6 26.68 2.27 -15.54
C LEU A 6 25.17 2.00 -15.56
N SER A 7 24.62 1.75 -16.75
CA SER A 7 23.24 1.28 -16.90
C SER A 7 23.03 -0.01 -16.11
N PRO A 8 21.82 -0.25 -15.56
CA PRO A 8 21.52 -1.53 -14.92
C PRO A 8 21.70 -2.68 -15.93
N PRO A 9 22.11 -3.88 -15.47
CA PRO A 9 22.23 -5.04 -16.33
C PRO A 9 20.86 -5.37 -16.96
N SER A 10 20.87 -5.79 -18.22
CA SER A 10 19.66 -6.26 -18.91
C SER A 10 19.01 -7.39 -18.12
N GLU A 11 17.68 -7.36 -18.01
CA GLU A 11 16.92 -8.48 -17.42
C GLU A 11 17.26 -9.78 -18.16
N PRO A 12 17.48 -10.89 -17.44
CA PRO A 12 17.72 -12.18 -18.07
C PRO A 12 16.50 -12.56 -18.89
N THR A 13 16.68 -12.73 -20.20
CA THR A 13 15.66 -13.25 -21.10
C THR A 13 15.23 -14.62 -20.58
N PRO A 14 13.95 -14.85 -20.25
CA PRO A 14 13.51 -16.13 -19.71
C PRO A 14 13.69 -17.21 -20.79
N SER A 15 14.69 -18.06 -20.62
CA SER A 15 14.89 -19.24 -21.44
C SER A 15 13.64 -20.13 -21.35
N PRO A 16 13.04 -20.58 -22.48
CA PRO A 16 11.83 -21.41 -22.46
C PRO A 16 12.05 -22.83 -21.90
N THR A 17 13.25 -23.15 -21.43
CA THR A 17 13.67 -24.50 -21.00
C THR A 17 13.81 -24.66 -19.48
N THR A 18 13.47 -23.64 -18.70
CA THR A 18 13.61 -23.70 -17.24
C THR A 18 12.45 -24.50 -16.65
N LYS A 19 12.67 -25.82 -16.48
CA LYS A 19 11.73 -26.67 -15.74
C LYS A 19 11.51 -26.09 -14.35
N PRO A 20 10.28 -26.11 -13.81
CA PRO A 20 10.02 -25.63 -12.47
C PRO A 20 10.92 -26.39 -11.48
N VAL A 21 11.69 -25.64 -10.70
CA VAL A 21 12.59 -26.18 -9.69
C VAL A 21 11.74 -26.89 -8.63
N PRO A 22 11.95 -28.19 -8.34
CA PRO A 22 11.21 -28.91 -7.30
C PRO A 22 11.32 -28.23 -5.93
N MET A 23 10.30 -28.38 -5.08
CA MET A 23 10.28 -27.76 -3.74
C MET A 23 11.42 -28.27 -2.86
N ASP A 24 11.81 -29.54 -3.03
CA ASP A 24 12.87 -30.19 -2.25
C ASP A 24 14.28 -29.93 -2.82
N SER A 25 14.40 -29.10 -3.87
CA SER A 25 15.70 -28.80 -4.48
C SER A 25 16.54 -27.91 -3.57
N THR A 26 17.78 -28.33 -3.31
CA THR A 26 18.79 -27.55 -2.57
C THR A 26 19.07 -26.18 -3.18
N ILE A 27 18.78 -25.98 -4.47
CA ILE A 27 18.94 -24.69 -5.14
C ILE A 27 17.98 -23.62 -4.57
N ARG A 28 16.88 -24.03 -3.92
CA ARG A 28 15.93 -23.13 -3.25
C ARG A 28 16.40 -22.65 -1.88
N THR A 29 17.36 -23.36 -1.27
CA THR A 29 17.90 -23.06 0.06
C THR A 29 19.32 -22.53 0.04
N THR A 30 20.04 -22.69 -1.08
CA THR A 30 21.40 -22.15 -1.21
C THR A 30 21.37 -20.64 -1.44
N PRO A 31 22.11 -19.84 -0.66
CA PRO A 31 22.24 -18.42 -0.91
C PRO A 31 22.84 -18.15 -2.29
N ILE A 32 22.31 -17.15 -2.97
CA ILE A 32 22.86 -16.69 -4.25
C ILE A 32 24.25 -16.05 -4.09
N HIS A 33 24.66 -15.72 -2.86
CA HIS A 33 25.93 -15.10 -2.54
C HIS A 33 26.42 -15.53 -1.14
N PRO A 34 27.73 -15.79 -0.94
CA PRO A 34 28.28 -16.26 0.34
C PRO A 34 28.15 -15.28 1.51
N LEU A 35 27.89 -14.00 1.24
CA LEU A 35 27.64 -12.98 2.27
C LEU A 35 26.17 -12.88 2.68
N LEU A 36 25.27 -13.56 1.97
CA LEU A 36 23.86 -13.59 2.34
C LEU A 36 23.64 -14.69 3.38
N PRO A 37 22.80 -14.45 4.40
CA PRO A 37 22.48 -15.46 5.39
C PRO A 37 21.75 -16.63 4.71
N ASP A 38 22.03 -17.85 5.20
CA ASP A 38 21.27 -19.03 4.81
C ASP A 38 19.79 -18.84 5.10
N ILE A 39 18.95 -19.16 4.11
CA ILE A 39 17.50 -19.13 4.27
C ILE A 39 17.13 -20.27 5.22
N ARG A 40 16.76 -19.92 6.46
CA ARG A 40 16.32 -20.89 7.47
C ARG A 40 14.97 -21.47 7.12
N ILE A 41 14.94 -22.47 6.24
CA ILE A 41 13.81 -23.38 6.14
C ILE A 41 13.94 -24.39 7.28
N PRO A 42 12.93 -24.53 8.16
CA PRO A 42 12.96 -25.56 9.19
C PRO A 42 13.09 -26.94 8.55
N GLY A 43 14.15 -27.67 8.89
CA GLY A 43 14.46 -28.99 8.31
C GLY A 43 13.56 -30.12 8.81
N GLU A 44 12.74 -29.87 9.82
CA GLU A 44 11.72 -30.80 10.33
C GLU A 44 10.33 -30.32 9.91
N PRO A 45 9.35 -31.24 9.71
CA PRO A 45 7.97 -30.86 9.46
C PRO A 45 7.48 -29.96 10.60
N LEU A 46 7.30 -28.68 10.29
CA LEU A 46 6.72 -27.75 11.25
C LEU A 46 5.32 -28.25 11.64
N PRO A 47 4.94 -28.23 12.93
CA PRO A 47 3.57 -28.49 13.32
C PRO A 47 2.63 -27.54 12.58
N LEU A 48 1.62 -28.13 11.96
CA LEU A 48 0.95 -27.61 10.76
C LEU A 48 0.26 -26.23 10.93
N TYR A 49 0.12 -25.68 12.16
CA TYR A 49 -0.77 -24.54 12.42
C TYR A 49 -0.36 -23.56 13.52
N ARG A 50 0.93 -23.37 13.83
CA ARG A 50 1.34 -22.42 14.89
C ARG A 50 2.54 -21.56 14.55
N TYR A 51 2.60 -21.00 13.34
CA TYR A 51 3.71 -20.13 12.95
C TYR A 51 3.25 -18.86 12.28
N HIS A 52 3.92 -17.76 12.62
CA HIS A 52 3.69 -16.47 12.01
C HIS A 52 4.12 -16.51 10.53
N PRO A 53 3.25 -16.17 9.56
CA PRO A 53 3.46 -16.48 8.15
C PRO A 53 4.63 -15.72 7.52
N VAL A 54 5.10 -14.65 8.15
CA VAL A 54 6.21 -13.82 7.64
C VAL A 54 7.54 -14.18 8.32
N THR A 55 7.50 -14.60 9.58
CA THR A 55 8.72 -14.77 10.40
C THR A 55 9.02 -16.23 10.73
N CYS A 56 8.09 -17.15 10.44
CA CYS A 56 8.15 -18.55 10.82
C CYS A 56 8.41 -18.78 12.32
N ALA A 57 8.14 -17.77 13.15
CA ALA A 57 8.24 -17.87 14.61
C ALA A 57 6.99 -18.57 15.17
N PRO A 58 7.12 -19.37 16.24
CA PRO A 58 5.95 -19.95 16.91
C PRO A 58 4.96 -18.86 17.30
N ILE A 59 3.68 -19.02 16.94
CA ILE A 59 2.61 -18.13 17.40
C ILE A 59 2.41 -18.39 18.89
N ASP A 60 2.61 -17.37 19.72
CA ASP A 60 2.26 -17.42 21.13
C ASP A 60 0.75 -17.17 21.26
N PRO A 61 -0.04 -18.15 21.75
CA PRO A 61 -1.47 -17.95 21.96
C PRO A 61 -1.79 -16.84 22.98
N GLU A 62 -0.85 -16.50 23.86
CA GLU A 62 -1.04 -15.44 24.87
C GLU A 62 -0.84 -14.03 24.31
N GLU A 63 -0.05 -13.88 23.24
CA GLU A 63 0.29 -12.59 22.62
C GLU A 63 -0.95 -11.76 22.27
N HIS A 64 -2.01 -12.45 21.85
CA HIS A 64 -3.27 -11.83 21.42
C HIS A 64 -4.45 -12.05 22.36
N ARG A 65 -4.27 -12.74 23.51
CA ARG A 65 -5.40 -13.05 24.41
C ARG A 65 -6.11 -11.80 24.92
N ALA A 66 -5.34 -10.82 25.39
CA ALA A 66 -5.90 -9.58 25.93
C ALA A 66 -6.76 -8.85 24.88
N GLN A 67 -6.29 -8.81 23.64
CA GLN A 67 -6.98 -8.17 22.51
C GLN A 67 -8.26 -8.93 22.13
N LEU A 68 -8.22 -10.27 22.15
CA LEU A 68 -9.38 -11.11 21.89
C LEU A 68 -10.44 -10.98 22.99
N ASP A 69 -10.03 -10.88 24.25
CA ASP A 69 -10.95 -10.74 25.37
C ASP A 69 -11.59 -9.34 25.40
N GLU A 70 -10.83 -8.31 25.04
CA GLU A 70 -11.36 -6.96 24.81
C GLU A 70 -12.40 -6.97 23.68
N LEU A 71 -12.08 -7.59 22.54
CA LEU A 71 -13.00 -7.68 21.40
C LEU A 71 -14.28 -8.44 21.74
N ARG A 72 -14.20 -9.50 22.54
CA ARG A 72 -15.38 -10.24 23.04
C ARG A 72 -16.23 -9.43 23.99
N ARG A 73 -15.62 -8.54 24.78
CA ARG A 73 -16.34 -7.62 25.66
C ARG A 73 -17.06 -6.54 24.87
N GLU A 74 -16.42 -6.01 23.83
CA GLU A 74 -16.97 -4.97 22.95
C GLU A 74 -18.07 -5.52 22.02
N PHE A 75 -17.88 -6.73 21.50
CA PHE A 75 -18.81 -7.40 20.59
C PHE A 75 -19.19 -8.80 21.11
N PRO A 76 -20.12 -8.88 22.07
CA PRO A 76 -20.48 -10.15 22.72
C PRO A 76 -21.15 -11.15 21.77
N THR A 77 -21.77 -10.67 20.69
CA THR A 77 -22.45 -11.51 19.69
C THR A 77 -21.92 -11.23 18.28
N PRO A 78 -21.95 -12.23 17.38
CA PRO A 78 -21.60 -12.03 15.98
C PRO A 78 -22.44 -10.94 15.30
N GLU A 79 -23.73 -10.85 15.65
CA GLU A 79 -24.63 -9.82 15.11
C GLU A 79 -24.22 -8.41 15.56
N ALA A 80 -23.78 -8.24 16.81
CA ALA A 80 -23.28 -6.96 17.31
C ALA A 80 -21.99 -6.54 16.58
N ALA A 81 -21.08 -7.48 16.32
CA ALA A 81 -19.88 -7.22 15.53
C ALA A 81 -20.21 -6.78 14.10
N LEU A 82 -21.14 -7.48 13.43
CA LEU A 82 -21.57 -7.14 12.08
C LEU A 82 -22.23 -5.76 12.01
N LYS A 83 -23.08 -5.44 12.98
CA LYS A 83 -23.74 -4.14 13.04
C LYS A 83 -22.73 -3.01 13.26
N ALA A 84 -21.76 -3.19 14.17
CA ALA A 84 -20.72 -2.20 14.40
C ALA A 84 -19.85 -1.99 13.14
N GLN A 85 -19.56 -3.06 12.40
CA GLN A 85 -18.87 -2.97 11.12
C GLN A 85 -19.68 -2.19 10.08
N GLU A 86 -20.99 -2.42 9.98
CA GLU A 86 -21.88 -1.69 9.07
C GLU A 86 -21.94 -0.20 9.42
N GLU A 87 -22.06 0.14 10.70
CA GLU A 87 -22.07 1.52 11.18
C GLU A 87 -20.74 2.23 10.85
N ALA A 88 -19.61 1.58 11.13
CA ALA A 88 -18.30 2.10 10.78
C ALA A 88 -18.13 2.29 9.26
N ALA A 89 -18.59 1.33 8.46
CA ALA A 89 -18.56 1.45 7.00
C ALA A 89 -19.42 2.62 6.50
N ARG A 90 -20.60 2.82 7.08
CA ARG A 90 -21.48 3.94 6.76
C ARG A 90 -20.85 5.29 7.10
N GLU A 91 -20.22 5.41 8.26
CA GLU A 91 -19.53 6.64 8.66
C GLU A 91 -18.35 6.98 7.74
N VAL A 92 -17.55 5.97 7.36
CA VAL A 92 -16.45 6.16 6.42
C VAL A 92 -16.98 6.62 5.06
N LYS A 93 -18.04 5.98 4.57
CA LYS A 93 -18.67 6.37 3.31
C LYS A 93 -19.16 7.81 3.34
N GLN A 94 -19.85 8.22 4.40
CA GLN A 94 -20.31 9.60 4.56
C GLN A 94 -19.14 10.59 4.57
N LYS A 95 -18.05 10.28 5.29
CA LYS A 95 -16.85 11.13 5.32
C LYS A 95 -16.20 11.26 3.94
N MET A 96 -16.20 10.19 3.14
CA MET A 96 -15.69 10.23 1.77
C MET A 96 -16.55 11.12 0.86
N GLU A 97 -17.87 10.98 0.91
CA GLU A 97 -18.81 11.81 0.13
C GLU A 97 -18.70 13.29 0.50
N GLU A 98 -18.60 13.62 1.79
CA GLU A 98 -18.40 15.00 2.24
C GLU A 98 -17.04 15.57 1.80
N ALA A 99 -15.98 14.76 1.83
CA ALA A 99 -14.66 15.17 1.38
C ALA A 99 -14.64 15.41 -0.14
N GLU A 100 -15.31 14.56 -0.91
CA GLU A 100 -15.45 14.70 -2.36
C GLU A 100 -16.21 15.99 -2.71
N ARG A 101 -17.37 16.23 -2.08
CA ARG A 101 -18.13 17.46 -2.27
C ARG A 101 -17.31 18.71 -1.97
N LYS A 102 -16.56 18.72 -0.87
CA LYS A 102 -15.67 19.83 -0.52
C LYS A 102 -14.58 20.06 -1.58
N ARG A 103 -14.00 18.98 -2.12
CA ARG A 103 -13.01 19.08 -3.21
C ARG A 103 -13.62 19.68 -4.46
N GLU A 104 -14.82 19.26 -4.85
CA GLU A 104 -15.51 19.84 -6.00
C GLU A 104 -15.81 21.33 -5.82
N ASP A 105 -16.31 21.72 -4.65
CA ASP A 105 -16.67 23.12 -4.38
C ASP A 105 -15.42 24.01 -4.40
N VAL A 106 -14.31 23.55 -3.83
CA VAL A 106 -13.01 24.23 -3.90
C VAL A 106 -12.53 24.33 -5.34
N GLN A 107 -12.62 23.26 -6.12
CA GLN A 107 -12.20 23.27 -7.53
C GLN A 107 -13.03 24.27 -8.35
N LYS A 108 -14.35 24.28 -8.19
CA LYS A 108 -15.25 25.25 -8.86
C LYS A 108 -14.89 26.69 -8.48
N ALA A 109 -14.60 26.95 -7.20
CA ALA A 109 -14.18 28.27 -6.74
C ALA A 109 -12.83 28.70 -7.34
N MET A 110 -11.87 27.78 -7.41
CA MET A 110 -10.56 28.01 -8.04
C MET A 110 -10.71 28.32 -9.53
N ASP A 111 -11.49 27.54 -10.27
CA ASP A 111 -11.72 27.75 -11.70
C ASP A 111 -12.39 29.11 -11.96
N LYS A 112 -13.33 29.51 -11.10
CA LYS A 112 -13.96 30.83 -11.17
C LYS A 112 -12.92 31.94 -10.97
N LYS A 113 -12.08 31.83 -9.95
CA LYS A 113 -11.01 32.81 -9.66
C LYS A 113 -9.97 32.88 -10.78
N VAL A 114 -9.64 31.75 -11.39
CA VAL A 114 -8.75 31.67 -12.55
C VAL A 114 -9.34 32.44 -13.74
N LYS A 115 -10.64 32.25 -14.01
CA LYS A 115 -11.34 32.98 -15.08
C LYS A 115 -11.36 34.49 -14.81
N GLU A 116 -11.77 34.91 -13.61
CA GLU A 116 -11.77 36.33 -13.20
C GLU A 116 -10.40 36.98 -13.43
N ARG A 117 -9.34 36.39 -12.86
CA ARG A 117 -7.96 36.88 -13.00
C ARG A 117 -7.49 36.95 -14.46
N ASN A 118 -7.85 35.97 -15.29
CA ASN A 118 -7.50 36.00 -16.72
C ASN A 118 -8.20 37.13 -17.46
N THR A 119 -9.47 37.42 -17.13
CA THR A 119 -10.19 38.54 -17.73
C THR A 119 -9.61 39.89 -17.31
N GLU A 120 -9.30 40.06 -16.02
CA GLU A 120 -8.66 41.28 -15.49
C GLU A 120 -7.29 41.51 -16.14
N LEU A 121 -6.48 40.46 -16.25
CA LEU A 121 -5.17 40.54 -16.89
C LEU A 121 -5.27 40.95 -18.37
N LYS A 122 -6.26 40.40 -19.09
CA LYS A 122 -6.53 40.77 -20.49
C LYS A 122 -6.94 42.24 -20.63
N VAL A 123 -7.76 42.75 -19.70
CA VAL A 123 -8.16 44.17 -19.69
C VAL A 123 -6.97 45.08 -19.39
N LEU A 124 -6.18 44.75 -18.36
CA LEU A 124 -4.97 45.49 -18.00
C LEU A 124 -3.96 45.55 -19.13
N SER A 125 -3.69 44.42 -19.79
CA SER A 125 -2.78 44.34 -20.93
C SER A 125 -3.23 45.23 -22.08
N LYS A 126 -4.53 45.24 -22.42
CA LYS A 126 -5.07 46.15 -23.44
C LYS A 126 -4.88 47.62 -23.07
N TYR A 127 -5.15 47.98 -21.82
CA TYR A 127 -4.99 49.37 -21.36
C TYR A 127 -3.53 49.83 -21.41
N GLN A 128 -2.59 48.97 -21.00
CA GLN A 128 -1.17 49.25 -21.11
C GLN A 128 -0.73 49.44 -22.57
N ALA A 129 -1.18 48.57 -23.48
CA ALA A 129 -0.84 48.63 -24.90
C ALA A 129 -1.33 49.91 -25.61
N VAL A 130 -2.40 50.54 -25.12
CA VAL A 130 -2.92 51.83 -25.66
C VAL A 130 -2.19 53.04 -25.05
N LYS A 131 -1.56 52.86 -23.89
CA LYS A 131 -0.92 53.96 -23.14
C LYS A 131 0.57 54.13 -23.48
N THR A 132 1.20 53.09 -24.01
CA THR A 132 2.46 53.15 -24.80
C THR A 132 2.18 53.54 -26.23
#